data_AF-A0A0W8CHK0-F1
#
_entry.id   AF-A0A0W8CHK0-F1
#
_cell.length_a   1.000
_cell.length_b   1.000
_cell.length_c   1.000
_cell.angle_alpha   90.00
_cell.angle_beta   90.00
_cell.angle_gamma   90.00
#
_symmetry.space_group_name_H-M   'P 1'
#
loop_
_entity.id
_entity.type
_entity.pdbx_description
1 polymer ?
#
loop_
_entity_poly.entity_id
_entity_poly.type
_entity_poly.pdbx_seq_one_letter_code
_entity_poly.pdbx_strand_id
1 'polypeptide(L)'
;MRADVRGRKKTIYLDNCSGHLGADECRDELGAINSDLSFFPPNATDLCQPADSFVISKIKDAWKAKWNEKKLELIQDNNWQNKVRKNGSWSGKLQNPGKKFFLQLAADSVKAVNLQKDKNGMSYARKAMIRCGLSLGIDGTWTVEQLYPHLQEIIAKHRAHFEGDPVETAK
;
A
#
# COMPACT_ATOMS: atom_id res chain seq x y z
N MET A 1 16.97 -5.45 -0.06
CA MET A 1 17.50 -4.11 0.30
C MET A 1 18.98 -4.25 0.60
N ARG A 2 19.75 -3.16 0.57
CA ARG A 2 21.14 -3.17 1.06
C ARG A 2 21.19 -2.57 2.47
N ALA A 3 22.23 -2.89 3.24
CA ALA A 3 22.53 -2.17 4.46
C ALA A 3 22.71 -0.67 4.16
N ASP A 4 22.34 0.18 5.13
CA ASP A 4 22.60 1.61 5.00
C ASP A 4 24.12 1.85 4.97
N VAL A 5 24.59 2.68 4.05
CA VAL A 5 26.03 2.94 3.85
C VAL A 5 26.68 3.63 5.05
N ARG A 6 25.89 4.22 5.95
CA ARG A 6 26.35 4.83 7.21
C ARG A 6 26.13 3.92 8.42
N GLY A 7 25.75 2.66 8.20
CA GLY A 7 25.54 1.67 9.27
C GLY A 7 24.28 1.91 10.11
N ARG A 8 23.35 2.79 9.68
CA ARG A 8 22.13 3.05 10.45
C ARG A 8 21.19 1.85 10.42
N LYS A 9 20.58 1.56 11.57
CA LYS A 9 19.55 0.52 11.67
C LYS A 9 18.26 1.01 11.01
N LYS A 10 17.64 0.18 10.18
CA LYS A 10 16.35 0.49 9.53
C LYS A 10 15.22 -0.29 10.21
N THR A 11 14.05 0.33 10.32
CA THR A 11 12.84 -0.36 10.76
C THR A 11 11.94 -0.58 9.56
N ILE A 12 11.60 -1.84 9.28
CA ILE A 12 10.65 -2.22 8.26
C ILE A 12 9.28 -2.33 8.92
N TYR A 13 8.37 -1.46 8.50
CA TYR A 13 7.00 -1.47 9.01
C TYR A 13 6.10 -2.36 8.14
N LEU A 14 5.40 -3.29 8.78
CA LEU A 14 4.52 -4.28 8.15
C LEU A 14 3.10 -4.17 8.73
N ASP A 15 2.10 -4.57 7.94
CA ASP A 15 0.77 -4.83 8.48
C ASP A 15 0.76 -6.09 9.35
N ASN A 16 -0.14 -6.17 10.32
CA ASN A 16 -0.23 -7.31 11.23
C ASN A 16 -1.01 -8.49 10.60
N CYS A 17 -0.62 -8.89 9.39
CA CYS A 17 -1.15 -10.04 8.70
C CYS A 17 -0.43 -11.30 9.21
N SER A 18 -1.19 -12.32 9.62
CA SER A 18 -0.66 -13.58 10.17
C SER A 18 0.15 -14.42 9.19
N GLY A 19 0.20 -14.03 7.91
CA GLY A 19 1.03 -14.67 6.89
C GLY A 19 2.45 -14.12 6.78
N HIS A 20 2.78 -13.06 7.51
CA HIS A 20 4.16 -12.55 7.54
C HIS A 20 5.05 -13.41 8.42
N LEU A 21 6.29 -13.58 7.98
CA LEU A 21 7.34 -14.18 8.79
C LEU A 21 7.67 -13.24 9.96
N GLY A 22 7.86 -13.83 11.15
CA GLY A 22 8.33 -13.11 12.32
C GLY A 22 9.79 -12.66 12.19
N ALA A 23 10.22 -11.77 13.08
CA ALA A 23 11.61 -11.30 13.12
C ALA A 23 12.61 -12.45 13.36
N ASP A 24 12.22 -13.47 14.12
CA ASP A 24 13.04 -14.66 14.37
C ASP A 24 13.22 -15.52 13.13
N GLU A 25 12.20 -15.59 12.27
CA GLU A 25 12.22 -16.38 11.04
C GLU A 25 13.05 -15.70 9.92
N CYS A 26 13.21 -14.38 9.98
CA CYS A 26 14.00 -13.60 9.00
C CYS A 26 15.30 -13.05 9.59
N ARG A 27 15.83 -13.63 10.67
CA ARG A 27 16.91 -13.01 11.46
C ARG A 27 18.17 -12.75 10.64
N ASP A 28 18.58 -13.71 9.81
CA ASP A 28 19.80 -13.60 9.01
C ASP A 28 19.66 -12.56 7.91
N GLU A 29 18.51 -12.51 7.24
CA GLU A 29 18.18 -11.53 6.22
C GLU A 29 18.13 -10.13 6.80
N LEU A 30 17.48 -9.96 7.95
CA LEU A 30 17.38 -8.70 8.69
C LEU A 30 18.76 -8.23 9.18
N GLY A 31 19.58 -9.14 9.68
CA GLY A 31 20.97 -8.89 10.06
C GLY A 31 21.81 -8.41 8.88
N ALA A 32 21.69 -9.06 7.72
CA ALA A 32 22.43 -8.70 6.50
C ALA A 32 22.13 -7.27 6.01
N ILE A 33 20.97 -6.71 6.35
CA ILE A 33 20.58 -5.35 5.98
C ILE A 33 20.55 -4.38 7.15
N ASN A 34 21.02 -4.78 8.34
CA ASN A 34 20.93 -4.05 9.59
C ASN A 34 19.53 -3.47 9.84
N SER A 35 18.53 -4.33 9.93
CA SER A 35 17.12 -3.91 10.05
C SER A 35 16.33 -4.71 11.09
N ASP A 36 15.24 -4.13 11.58
CA ASP A 36 14.22 -4.79 12.42
C ASP A 36 12.84 -4.74 11.76
N LEU A 37 11.91 -5.55 12.25
CA LEU A 37 10.49 -5.47 11.91
C LEU A 37 9.70 -4.71 12.99
N SER A 38 8.72 -3.93 12.55
CA SER A 38 7.69 -3.35 13.41
C SER A 38 6.32 -3.56 12.76
N PHE A 39 5.32 -3.93 13.56
CA PHE A 39 3.98 -4.24 13.05
C PHE A 39 3.01 -3.12 13.41
N PHE A 40 2.22 -2.69 12.43
CA PHE A 40 1.13 -1.75 12.67
C PHE A 40 -0.01 -2.41 13.45
N PRO A 41 -0.87 -1.61 14.11
CA PRO A 41 -2.11 -2.13 14.70
C PRO A 41 -2.94 -2.91 13.67
N PRO A 42 -3.64 -3.97 14.09
CA PRO A 42 -4.55 -4.70 13.22
C PRO A 42 -5.57 -3.77 12.55
N ASN A 43 -5.86 -4.02 11.26
CA ASN A 43 -6.86 -3.28 10.47
C ASN A 43 -6.63 -1.75 10.36
N ALA A 44 -5.38 -1.30 10.40
CA ALA A 44 -5.04 0.13 10.29
C ALA A 44 -4.26 0.49 9.01
N THR A 45 -4.09 -0.44 8.07
CA THR A 45 -3.20 -0.25 6.89
C THR A 45 -3.61 0.92 6.02
N ASP A 46 -4.90 1.12 5.83
CA ASP A 46 -5.48 2.23 5.07
C ASP A 46 -5.24 3.60 5.75
N LEU A 47 -4.95 3.61 7.05
CA LEU A 47 -4.70 4.82 7.84
C LEU A 47 -3.21 5.15 7.93
N CYS A 48 -2.38 4.15 8.24
CA CYS A 48 -0.99 4.38 8.61
C CYS A 48 0.03 3.88 7.57
N GLN A 49 -0.33 2.95 6.69
CA GLN A 49 0.60 2.42 5.69
C GLN A 49 0.58 3.32 4.44
N PRO A 50 1.69 4.00 4.08
CA PRO A 50 1.67 4.96 2.98
C PRO A 50 1.43 4.32 1.61
N ALA A 51 1.77 3.04 1.44
CA ALA A 51 1.46 2.28 0.24
C ALA A 51 -0.05 2.06 0.08
N ASP A 52 -0.74 1.65 1.16
CA ASP A 52 -2.18 1.32 1.11
C ASP A 52 -3.04 2.58 1.01
N SER A 53 -2.76 3.57 1.87
CA SER A 53 -3.42 4.88 1.91
C SER A 53 -3.20 5.76 0.66
N PHE A 54 -2.25 5.42 -0.21
CA PHE A 54 -1.95 6.21 -1.40
C PHE A 54 -2.05 5.41 -2.70
N VAL A 55 -0.97 4.76 -3.15
CA VAL A 55 -0.93 4.15 -4.49
C VAL A 55 -1.94 3.02 -4.63
N ILE A 56 -2.10 2.16 -3.61
CA ILE A 56 -3.09 1.07 -3.64
C ILE A 56 -4.50 1.64 -3.59
N SER A 57 -4.79 2.64 -2.75
CA SER A 57 -6.09 3.32 -2.77
C SER A 57 -6.45 3.84 -4.16
N LYS A 58 -5.51 4.47 -4.86
CA LYS A 58 -5.76 4.95 -6.23
C LYS A 58 -5.97 3.82 -7.24
N ILE A 59 -5.26 2.70 -7.09
CA ILE A 59 -5.49 1.49 -7.91
C ILE A 59 -6.87 0.92 -7.62
N LYS A 60 -7.29 0.85 -6.35
CA LYS A 60 -8.64 0.43 -5.94
C LYS A 60 -9.71 1.33 -6.57
N ASP A 61 -9.49 2.64 -6.63
CA ASP A 61 -10.45 3.57 -7.26
C ASP A 61 -10.53 3.39 -8.79
N ALA A 62 -9.38 3.30 -9.47
CA ALA A 62 -9.33 3.04 -10.91
C ALA A 62 -9.96 1.68 -11.26
N TRP A 63 -9.74 0.66 -10.42
CA TRP A 63 -10.38 -0.65 -10.52
C TRP A 63 -11.90 -0.54 -10.38
N LYS A 64 -12.39 0.11 -9.31
CA LYS A 64 -13.83 0.29 -9.06
C LYS A 64 -14.52 0.97 -10.24
N ALA A 65 -13.93 2.04 -10.78
CA ALA A 65 -14.49 2.78 -11.92
C ALA A 65 -14.66 1.87 -13.16
N LYS A 66 -13.58 1.23 -13.61
CA LYS A 66 -13.60 0.31 -14.76
C LYS A 66 -14.48 -0.93 -14.52
N TRP A 67 -14.52 -1.44 -13.29
CA TRP A 67 -15.41 -2.54 -12.95
C TRP A 67 -16.88 -2.12 -12.98
N ASN A 68 -17.20 -0.89 -12.55
CA ASN A 68 -18.54 -0.34 -12.65
C ASN A 68 -18.98 -0.20 -14.12
N GLU A 69 -18.11 0.29 -15.00
CA GLU A 69 -18.36 0.33 -16.45
C GLU A 69 -18.72 -1.05 -16.99
N LYS A 70 -17.92 -2.08 -16.67
CA LYS A 70 -18.22 -3.46 -17.12
C LYS A 70 -19.52 -3.99 -16.55
N LYS A 71 -19.85 -3.70 -15.28
CA LYS A 71 -21.14 -4.10 -14.71
C LYS A 71 -22.30 -3.47 -15.45
N LEU A 72 -22.21 -2.19 -15.82
CA LEU A 72 -23.25 -1.50 -16.58
C LEU A 72 -23.43 -2.12 -17.96
N GLU A 73 -22.33 -2.44 -18.67
CA GLU A 73 -22.35 -3.17 -19.94
C GLU A 73 -23.09 -4.52 -19.78
N LEU A 74 -22.71 -5.32 -18.79
CA LEU A 74 -23.37 -6.61 -18.53
C LEU A 74 -24.86 -6.47 -18.20
N ILE A 75 -25.26 -5.41 -17.50
CA ILE A 75 -26.67 -5.12 -17.21
C ILE A 75 -27.42 -4.77 -18.49
N GLN A 76 -26.85 -3.88 -19.32
CA GLN A 76 -27.46 -3.45 -20.59
C GLN A 76 -27.63 -4.62 -21.55
N ASP A 77 -26.66 -5.53 -21.60
CA ASP A 77 -26.68 -6.71 -22.44
C ASP A 77 -27.51 -7.88 -21.85
N ASN A 78 -28.14 -7.69 -20.69
CA ASN A 78 -28.83 -8.76 -19.95
C ASN A 78 -27.97 -10.00 -19.67
N ASN A 79 -26.66 -9.81 -19.49
CA ASN A 79 -25.69 -10.86 -19.18
C ASN A 79 -25.75 -11.25 -17.69
N TRP A 80 -26.86 -11.87 -17.31
CA TRP A 80 -27.09 -12.42 -15.98
C TRP A 80 -26.53 -13.84 -15.87
N GLN A 81 -26.16 -14.24 -14.66
CA GLN A 81 -25.70 -15.59 -14.40
C GLN A 81 -26.89 -16.56 -14.51
N ASN A 82 -26.91 -17.35 -15.59
CA ASN A 82 -28.02 -18.24 -15.90
C ASN A 82 -28.06 -19.55 -15.10
N LYS A 83 -27.57 -19.55 -13.85
CA LYS A 83 -27.64 -20.72 -12.97
C LYS A 83 -28.83 -20.59 -12.02
N VAL A 84 -29.87 -21.36 -12.30
CA VAL A 84 -31.01 -21.56 -11.40
C VAL A 84 -30.52 -22.26 -10.13
N ARG A 85 -30.89 -21.72 -8.96
CA ARG A 85 -30.56 -22.35 -7.67
C ARG A 85 -31.35 -23.64 -7.50
N LYS A 86 -30.94 -24.50 -6.55
CA LYS A 86 -31.62 -25.77 -6.25
C LYS A 86 -33.12 -25.62 -5.92
N ASN A 87 -33.53 -24.45 -5.43
CA ASN A 87 -34.92 -24.11 -5.09
C ASN A 87 -35.69 -23.41 -6.22
N GLY A 88 -35.16 -23.42 -7.45
CA GLY A 88 -35.81 -22.77 -8.60
C GLY A 88 -35.64 -21.25 -8.67
N SER A 89 -35.02 -20.61 -7.67
CA SER A 89 -34.82 -19.16 -7.67
C SER A 89 -33.62 -18.73 -8.51
N TRP A 90 -33.70 -17.55 -9.12
CA TRP A 90 -32.56 -16.92 -9.79
C TRP A 90 -31.63 -16.27 -8.77
N SER A 91 -30.32 -16.19 -9.07
CA SER A 91 -29.37 -15.57 -8.14
C SER A 91 -29.31 -14.05 -8.25
N GLY A 92 -29.81 -13.46 -9.35
CA GLY A 92 -29.69 -12.03 -9.65
C GLY A 92 -28.24 -11.54 -9.82
N LYS A 93 -27.29 -12.47 -10.03
CA LYS A 93 -25.86 -12.14 -10.16
C LYS A 93 -25.54 -11.86 -11.62
N LEU A 94 -24.63 -10.92 -11.88
CA LEU A 94 -24.07 -10.74 -13.22
C LEU A 94 -23.17 -11.93 -13.59
N GLN A 95 -23.07 -12.22 -14.88
CA GLN A 95 -22.15 -13.23 -15.37
C GLN A 95 -20.70 -12.85 -15.05
N ASN A 96 -19.91 -13.84 -14.66
CA ASN A 96 -18.48 -13.65 -14.42
C ASN A 96 -17.75 -13.47 -15.77
N PRO A 97 -17.06 -12.33 -16.03
CA PRO A 97 -16.33 -12.09 -17.28
C PRO A 97 -15.08 -12.98 -17.47
N GLY A 98 -14.68 -13.72 -16.44
CA GLY A 98 -13.55 -14.65 -16.47
C GLY A 98 -12.20 -14.03 -16.14
N LYS A 99 -11.20 -14.91 -15.96
CA LYS A 99 -9.84 -14.53 -15.50
C LYS A 99 -9.15 -13.52 -16.41
N LYS A 100 -9.28 -13.68 -17.73
CA LYS A 100 -8.64 -12.79 -18.72
C LYS A 100 -9.06 -11.33 -18.52
N PHE A 101 -10.36 -11.09 -18.31
CA PHE A 101 -10.88 -9.76 -18.05
C PHE A 101 -10.28 -9.16 -16.76
N PHE A 102 -10.29 -9.90 -15.65
CA PHE A 102 -9.78 -9.37 -14.38
C PHE A 102 -8.27 -9.11 -14.38
N LEU A 103 -7.48 -9.93 -15.09
CA LEU A 103 -6.06 -9.66 -15.27
C LEU A 103 -5.82 -8.40 -16.10
N GLN A 104 -6.60 -8.19 -17.17
CA GLN A 104 -6.53 -6.98 -17.97
C GLN A 104 -6.95 -5.75 -17.16
N LEU A 105 -8.04 -5.87 -16.40
CA LEU A 105 -8.52 -4.83 -15.49
C LEU A 105 -7.43 -4.43 -14.48
N ALA A 106 -6.73 -5.40 -13.87
CA ALA A 106 -5.62 -5.13 -12.97
C ALA A 106 -4.51 -4.32 -13.66
N ALA A 107 -4.08 -4.77 -14.83
CA ALA A 107 -3.03 -4.12 -15.61
C ALA A 107 -3.41 -2.69 -16.00
N ASP A 108 -4.65 -2.49 -16.46
CA ASP A 108 -5.15 -1.19 -16.88
C ASP A 108 -5.32 -0.23 -15.70
N SER A 109 -5.78 -0.72 -14.55
CA SER A 109 -5.86 0.09 -13.32
C SER A 109 -4.47 0.56 -12.87
N VAL A 110 -3.46 -0.32 -12.90
CA VAL A 110 -2.08 0.05 -12.55
C VAL A 110 -1.51 1.06 -13.55
N LYS A 111 -1.70 0.83 -14.86
CA LYS A 111 -1.26 1.78 -15.90
C LYS A 111 -1.90 3.15 -15.74
N ALA A 112 -3.21 3.19 -15.48
CA ALA A 112 -3.94 4.44 -15.28
C ALA A 112 -3.39 5.23 -14.09
N VAL A 113 -3.14 4.57 -12.95
CA VAL A 113 -2.58 5.23 -11.76
C VAL A 113 -1.13 5.64 -11.96
N ASN A 114 -0.34 4.87 -12.71
CA ASN A 114 1.05 5.22 -12.98
C ASN A 114 1.19 6.52 -13.80
N LEU A 115 0.19 6.84 -14.63
CA LEU A 115 0.11 8.08 -15.38
C LEU A 115 -0.42 9.27 -14.56
N GLN A 116 -1.02 9.03 -13.39
CA GLN A 116 -1.56 10.09 -12.54
C GLN A 116 -0.42 10.86 -11.86
N LYS A 117 -0.52 12.19 -11.97
CA LYS A 117 0.39 13.15 -11.34
C LYS A 117 -0.40 14.08 -10.44
N ASP A 118 0.21 14.55 -9.38
CA ASP A 118 -0.35 15.64 -8.59
C ASP A 118 -0.16 17.00 -9.28
N LYS A 119 -0.69 18.06 -8.66
CA LYS A 119 -0.60 19.44 -9.15
C LYS A 119 0.83 19.94 -9.40
N ASN A 120 1.83 19.29 -8.77
CA ASN A 120 3.24 19.63 -8.90
C ASN A 120 3.95 18.73 -9.94
N GLY A 121 3.21 17.91 -10.69
CA GLY A 121 3.76 17.01 -11.70
C GLY A 121 4.39 15.73 -11.14
N MET A 122 4.30 15.48 -9.83
CA MET A 122 4.85 14.26 -9.21
C MET A 122 3.90 13.08 -9.42
N SER A 123 4.39 11.96 -9.95
CA SER A 123 3.56 10.76 -10.09
C SER A 123 3.14 10.21 -8.73
N TYR A 124 1.94 9.64 -8.65
CA TYR A 124 1.47 9.09 -7.39
C TYR A 124 2.30 7.91 -6.89
N ALA A 125 2.85 7.10 -7.80
CA ALA A 125 3.81 6.05 -7.46
C ALA A 125 5.07 6.63 -6.79
N ARG A 126 5.68 7.67 -7.38
CA ARG A 126 6.86 8.33 -6.81
C ARG A 126 6.55 8.94 -5.44
N LYS A 127 5.39 9.58 -5.30
CA LYS A 127 4.93 10.17 -4.04
C LYS A 127 4.72 9.12 -2.95
N ALA A 128 4.17 7.96 -3.28
CA ALA A 128 4.07 6.84 -2.35
C ALA A 128 5.46 6.33 -1.93
N MET A 129 6.39 6.15 -2.87
CA MET A 129 7.76 5.72 -2.56
C MET A 129 8.46 6.69 -1.61
N ILE A 130 8.33 8.00 -1.85
CA ILE A 130 8.87 9.04 -0.96
C ILE A 130 8.26 8.91 0.45
N ARG A 131 6.93 8.80 0.54
CA ARG A 131 6.24 8.64 1.84
C ARG A 131 6.57 7.34 2.56
N CYS A 132 6.89 6.27 1.84
CA CYS A 132 7.37 5.01 2.40
C CYS A 132 8.87 5.04 2.77
N GLY A 133 9.58 6.16 2.57
CA GLY A 133 11.02 6.24 2.78
C GLY A 133 11.84 5.38 1.80
N LEU A 134 11.25 4.99 0.66
CA LEU A 134 11.86 4.16 -0.38
C LEU A 134 12.45 4.99 -1.53
N SER A 135 12.23 6.31 -1.54
CA SER A 135 12.74 7.22 -2.56
C SER A 135 13.12 8.55 -1.94
N LEU A 136 14.09 9.22 -2.57
CA LEU A 136 14.46 10.60 -2.32
C LEU A 136 13.45 11.55 -3.01
N GLY A 137 13.44 12.81 -2.56
CA GLY A 137 12.64 13.91 -3.10
C GLY A 137 12.96 14.26 -4.55
N ILE A 138 12.39 15.36 -5.05
CA ILE A 138 12.64 15.83 -6.42
C ILE A 138 14.11 16.26 -6.60
N ASP A 139 14.65 16.89 -5.57
CA ASP A 139 16.03 17.36 -5.42
C ASP A 139 17.02 16.25 -4.98
N GLY A 140 16.53 15.02 -4.81
CA GLY A 140 17.35 13.92 -4.31
C GLY A 140 17.60 13.98 -2.80
N THR A 141 16.86 14.79 -2.04
CA THR A 141 16.98 14.83 -0.58
C THR A 141 15.80 14.16 0.11
N TRP A 142 16.04 13.59 1.29
CA TRP A 142 14.98 13.07 2.16
C TRP A 142 14.71 14.08 3.26
N THR A 143 13.44 14.38 3.52
CA THR A 143 13.04 15.36 4.56
C THR A 143 11.79 14.89 5.31
N VAL A 144 11.60 15.33 6.56
CA VAL A 144 10.47 14.90 7.41
C VAL A 144 9.13 15.38 6.86
N GLU A 145 9.11 16.51 6.16
CA GLU A 145 7.92 17.11 5.53
C GLU A 145 7.33 16.20 4.43
N GLN A 146 8.10 15.21 3.98
CA GLN A 146 7.67 14.20 3.03
C GLN A 146 6.73 13.14 3.67
N LEU A 147 6.70 13.02 5.00
CA LEU A 147 5.87 12.08 5.74
C LEU A 147 4.41 12.58 5.91
N TYR A 148 3.51 11.73 6.42
CA TYR A 148 2.14 12.13 6.74
C TYR A 148 2.11 13.06 7.96
N PRO A 149 1.19 14.06 8.05
CA PRO A 149 1.14 14.99 9.17
C PRO A 149 1.21 14.34 10.56
N HIS A 150 0.50 13.23 10.78
CA HIS A 150 0.56 12.51 12.07
C HIS A 150 1.96 11.98 12.40
N LEU A 151 2.72 11.51 11.41
CA LEU A 151 4.11 11.06 11.60
C LEU A 151 5.03 12.25 11.84
N GLN A 152 4.77 13.38 11.17
CA GLN A 152 5.51 14.62 11.40
C GLN A 152 5.31 15.10 12.85
N GLU A 153 4.08 15.04 13.36
CA GLU A 153 3.75 15.38 14.75
C GLU A 153 4.45 14.46 15.76
N ILE A 154 4.48 13.14 15.50
CA ILE A 154 5.21 12.18 16.34
C ILE A 154 6.70 12.49 16.35
N ILE A 155 7.30 12.75 15.18
CA ILE A 155 8.72 13.11 15.06
C ILE A 155 9.00 14.44 15.77
N ALA A 156 8.12 15.43 15.64
CA ALA A 156 8.26 16.72 16.31
C ALA A 156 8.23 16.55 17.84
N LYS A 157 7.32 15.70 18.35
CA LYS A 157 7.19 15.41 19.77
C LYS A 157 8.37 14.62 20.34
N HIS A 158 8.98 13.76 19.53
CA HIS A 158 10.07 12.87 19.93
C HIS A 158 11.36 13.11 19.15
N ARG A 159 11.69 14.39 18.93
CA ARG A 159 12.77 14.79 17.99
C ARG A 159 14.14 14.25 18.40
N ALA A 160 14.48 14.37 19.68
CA ALA A 160 15.72 13.84 20.25
C ALA A 160 15.91 12.35 19.92
N HIS A 161 14.87 11.54 20.15
CA HIS A 161 14.90 10.11 19.85
C HIS A 161 14.95 9.81 18.35
N PHE A 162 14.25 10.60 17.55
CA PHE A 162 14.32 10.49 16.10
C PHE A 162 15.74 10.80 15.56
N GLU A 163 16.48 11.69 16.22
CA GLU A 163 17.87 12.02 15.87
C GLU A 163 18.91 11.05 16.47
N GLY A 164 18.48 10.10 17.30
CA GLY A 164 19.30 8.99 17.77
C GLY A 164 19.43 8.88 19.29
N ASP A 165 18.77 9.75 20.06
CA ASP A 165 18.83 9.66 21.52
C ASP A 165 18.14 8.39 22.02
N PRO A 166 18.78 7.59 22.90
CA PRO A 166 18.18 6.38 23.43
C PRO A 166 16.86 6.67 24.13
N VAL A 167 15.85 5.83 23.92
CA VAL A 167 14.63 5.86 24.75
C VAL A 167 14.96 5.13 26.04
N GLU A 168 14.96 5.84 27.16
CA GLU A 168 15.09 5.21 28.47
C GLU A 168 13.87 4.29 28.69
N THR A 169 14.13 2.99 28.79
CA THR A 169 13.11 2.02 29.15
C THR A 169 12.96 2.08 30.67
N ALA A 170 11.76 2.46 31.13
CA ALA A 170 11.43 2.35 32.55
C ALA A 170 11.60 0.89 32.99
N LYS A 171 12.37 0.68 34.05
CA LYS A 171 12.52 -0.62 34.73
C LYS A 171 11.21 -1.09 35.35
#